data_AF-A0A6N3EF58-F1
#
_entry.id   AF-A0A6N3EF58-F1
#
_cell.length_a   1.000
_cell.length_b   1.000
_cell.length_c   1.000
_cell.angle_alpha   90.00
_cell.angle_beta   90.00
_cell.angle_gamma   90.00
#
_symmetry.space_group_name_H-M   'P 1'
#
loop_
_entity.id
_entity.type
_entity.pdbx_description
1 polymer ?
#
loop_
_entity_poly.entity_id
_entity_poly.type
_entity_poly.pdbx_seq_one_letter_code
_entity_poly.pdbx_strand_id
1 'polypeptide(L)'
;MDYKEEKDFYTCRNGKQLNVESVKFRNSKTGYKSEKSIYICEYCSNCTYKNSCIKKNVLAESILLAMAHNINKLHSKIQGNCTGKHLFDFKKSA
;
A
#
# COMPACT_ATOMS: atom_id res chain seq x y z
N MET A 1 -10.84 17.83 -12.81
CA MET A 1 -11.54 17.14 -11.72
C MET A 1 -12.42 18.20 -11.15
N ASP A 2 -13.72 17.96 -11.13
CA ASP A 2 -14.68 19.00 -10.78
C ASP A 2 -15.33 18.60 -9.46
N TYR A 3 -15.26 19.52 -8.50
CA TYR A 3 -15.86 19.34 -7.18
C TYR A 3 -17.32 19.78 -7.21
N LYS A 4 -18.20 19.02 -6.55
CA LYS A 4 -19.62 19.31 -6.41
C LYS A 4 -19.95 19.49 -4.94
N GLU A 5 -20.09 20.75 -4.52
CA GLU A 5 -20.31 21.15 -3.12
C GLU A 5 -21.61 20.60 -2.53
N GLU A 6 -22.70 20.56 -3.31
CA GLU A 6 -24.03 20.14 -2.83
C GLU A 6 -24.07 18.71 -2.27
N LYS A 7 -23.17 17.84 -2.77
CA LYS A 7 -23.18 16.40 -2.47
C LYS A 7 -21.80 15.88 -2.06
N ASP A 8 -20.84 16.78 -1.81
CA ASP A 8 -19.43 16.49 -1.43
C ASP A 8 -18.81 15.31 -2.21
N PHE A 9 -18.70 15.48 -3.53
CA PHE A 9 -17.99 14.51 -4.36
C PHE A 9 -17.19 15.17 -5.47
N TYR A 10 -16.18 14.46 -5.96
CA TYR A 10 -15.44 14.83 -7.16
C TYR A 10 -15.90 14.01 -8.36
N THR A 11 -15.84 14.59 -9.55
CA THR A 11 -15.99 13.84 -10.81
C THR A 11 -14.62 13.58 -11.43
N CYS A 12 -14.32 12.31 -11.70
CA CYS A 12 -13.06 11.87 -12.30
C CYS A 12 -13.04 12.11 -13.83
N ARG A 13 -11.86 11.97 -14.45
CA ARG A 13 -11.70 12.11 -15.92
C ARG A 13 -12.53 11.10 -16.72
N ASN A 14 -12.85 9.95 -16.13
CA ASN A 14 -13.71 8.93 -16.73
C ASN A 14 -15.21 9.14 -16.43
N GLY A 15 -15.61 10.34 -15.96
CA GLY A 15 -17.00 10.69 -15.64
C GLY A 15 -17.57 10.00 -14.40
N LYS A 16 -16.77 9.25 -13.63
CA LYS A 16 -17.22 8.56 -12.40
C LYS A 16 -17.11 9.47 -11.18
N GLN A 17 -18.03 9.29 -10.24
CA GLN A 17 -18.01 9.98 -8.96
C GLN A 17 -16.93 9.39 -8.03
N LEU A 18 -16.28 10.26 -7.25
CA LEU A 18 -15.44 9.87 -6.13
C LEU A 18 -16.09 10.35 -4.84
N ASN A 19 -16.53 9.39 -4.02
CA ASN A 19 -17.18 9.66 -2.74
C ASN A 19 -16.12 9.69 -1.64
N VAL A 20 -16.40 10.40 -0.55
CA VAL A 20 -15.56 10.38 0.66
C VAL A 20 -15.58 8.98 1.24
N GLU A 21 -14.40 8.39 1.40
CA GLU A 21 -14.22 7.09 2.06
C GLU A 21 -13.83 7.26 3.52
N SER A 22 -12.84 8.12 3.77
CA SER A 22 -12.26 8.29 5.09
C SER A 22 -11.59 9.63 5.25
N VAL A 23 -11.49 10.09 6.49
CA VAL A 23 -10.77 11.30 6.86
C VAL A 23 -9.52 10.90 7.64
N LYS A 24 -8.35 11.34 7.18
CA LYS A 24 -7.06 11.08 7.83
C LYS A 24 -6.60 12.33 8.58
N PHE A 25 -6.22 12.11 9.83
CA PHE A 25 -5.62 13.15 10.66
C PHE A 25 -4.11 12.96 10.75
N ARG A 26 -3.37 14.07 10.73
CA ARG A 26 -1.92 14.07 10.96
C ARG A 26 -1.58 15.13 11.98
N ASN A 27 -0.87 14.75 13.03
CA ASN A 27 -0.35 15.67 14.02
C ASN A 27 1.09 16.05 13.70
N SER A 28 1.41 17.34 13.74
CA SER A 28 2.78 17.84 13.63
C SER A 28 3.51 17.75 14.98
N LYS A 29 4.83 17.95 14.95
CA LYS A 29 5.63 18.10 16.17
C LYS A 29 5.21 19.31 17.02
N THR A 30 4.62 20.33 16.40
CA THR A 30 4.13 21.54 17.07
C THR A 30 2.72 21.39 17.64
N GLY A 31 2.09 20.20 17.50
CA GLY A 31 0.72 19.94 17.96
C GLY A 31 -0.37 20.35 16.96
N TYR A 32 -0.01 20.91 15.80
CA TYR A 32 -0.99 21.22 14.76
C TYR A 32 -1.59 19.93 14.18
N LYS A 33 -2.92 19.86 14.13
CA LYS A 33 -3.68 18.74 13.57
C LYS A 33 -4.17 19.10 12.17
N SER A 34 -3.66 18.41 11.16
CA SER A 34 -4.10 18.51 9.78
C SER A 34 -5.15 17.45 9.46
N GLU A 35 -6.16 17.83 8.68
CA GLU A 35 -7.21 16.93 8.20
C GLU A 35 -7.09 16.73 6.69
N LYS A 36 -7.30 15.49 6.22
CA LYS A 36 -7.32 15.16 4.81
C LYS A 36 -8.42 14.15 4.50
N SER A 37 -9.43 14.58 3.76
CA SER A 37 -10.46 13.71 3.19
C SER A 37 -9.88 12.87 2.05
N ILE A 38 -10.15 11.58 2.08
CA ILE A 38 -9.75 10.59 1.09
C ILE A 38 -10.98 10.24 0.26
N TYR A 39 -10.91 10.54 -1.04
CA TYR A 39 -11.97 10.26 -2.00
C TYR A 39 -11.63 9.02 -2.82
N ILE A 40 -12.60 8.10 -2.98
CA ILE A 40 -12.40 6.84 -3.70
C ILE A 40 -13.39 6.69 -4.86
N CYS A 41 -12.94 6.07 -5.95
CA CYS A 41 -13.82 5.62 -7.03
C CYS A 41 -14.06 4.12 -6.90
N GLU A 42 -15.33 3.70 -6.94
CA GLU A 42 -15.73 2.31 -6.70
C GLU A 42 -15.19 1.32 -7.75
N TYR A 43 -15.06 1.74 -9.02
CA TYR A 43 -14.72 0.82 -10.11
C TYR A 43 -13.69 1.40 -11.09
N CYS A 44 -12.42 1.04 -10.91
CA CYS A 44 -11.32 1.44 -11.80
C CYS A 44 -10.62 0.28 -12.53
N SER A 45 -11.11 -0.96 -12.43
CA SER A 45 -10.40 -2.17 -12.90
C SER A 45 -9.98 -2.12 -14.37
N ASN A 46 -10.86 -1.67 -15.28
CA ASN A 46 -10.59 -1.56 -16.72
C ASN A 46 -10.55 -0.11 -17.21
N CYS A 47 -10.15 0.83 -16.34
CA CYS A 47 -10.07 2.24 -16.70
C CYS A 47 -8.75 2.56 -17.41
N THR A 48 -8.81 3.07 -18.64
CA THR A 48 -7.64 3.50 -19.43
C THR A 48 -6.84 4.60 -18.73
N TYR A 49 -7.51 5.45 -17.94
CA TYR A 49 -6.88 6.54 -17.21
C TYR A 49 -6.29 6.12 -15.84
N LYS A 50 -6.50 4.88 -15.38
CA LYS A 50 -6.15 4.43 -14.01
C LYS A 50 -4.71 4.76 -13.59
N ASN A 51 -3.75 4.43 -14.45
CA ASN A 51 -2.32 4.63 -14.15
C ASN A 51 -1.92 6.12 -14.08
N SER A 52 -2.67 7.00 -14.76
CA SER A 52 -2.47 8.45 -14.67
C SER A 52 -3.15 9.08 -13.45
N CYS A 53 -4.23 8.46 -12.95
CA CYS A 53 -5.00 8.98 -11.81
C CYS A 53 -4.49 8.47 -10.46
N ILE A 54 -4.12 7.19 -10.38
CA ILE A 54 -3.74 6.52 -9.14
C ILE A 54 -2.23 6.27 -9.17
N LYS A 55 -1.50 7.01 -8.34
CA LYS A 55 -0.06 6.80 -8.17
C LYS A 55 0.19 5.56 -7.31
N LYS A 56 0.89 4.58 -7.87
CA LYS A 56 1.32 3.37 -7.15
C LYS A 56 2.42 3.70 -6.14
N ASN A 57 2.44 2.98 -5.02
CA ASN A 57 3.54 3.04 -4.06
C ASN A 57 4.57 1.95 -4.39
N VAL A 58 5.51 2.30 -5.27
CA VAL A 58 6.53 1.37 -5.79
C VAL A 58 7.37 0.75 -4.66
N LEU A 59 7.66 1.50 -3.59
CA LEU A 59 8.42 0.99 -2.44
C LEU A 59 7.65 -0.09 -1.68
N ALA A 60 6.35 0.08 -1.49
CA ALA A 60 5.53 -0.94 -0.84
C ALA A 60 5.46 -2.22 -1.69
N GLU A 61 5.32 -2.08 -3.01
CA GLU A 61 5.31 -3.23 -3.95
C GLU A 61 6.65 -4.00 -3.92
N SER A 62 7.79 -3.30 -3.91
CA SER A 62 9.11 -3.94 -3.88
C SER A 62 9.37 -4.67 -2.56
N ILE A 63 8.94 -4.10 -1.42
CA ILE A 63 9.04 -4.75 -0.11
C ILE A 63 8.16 -6.02 -0.07
N LEU A 64 6.92 -5.95 -0.57
CA LEU A 64 6.03 -7.12 -0.65
C LEU A 64 6.63 -8.24 -1.50
N LEU A 65 7.21 -7.91 -2.65
CA LEU A 65 7.87 -8.88 -3.53
C LEU A 65 9.07 -9.56 -2.84
N ALA A 66 9.91 -8.79 -2.15
CA ALA A 66 11.04 -9.32 -1.40
C ALA A 66 10.60 -10.26 -0.26
N MET A 67 9.54 -9.89 0.47
CA MET A 67 8.97 -10.74 1.52
C MET A 67 8.41 -12.05 0.93
N ALA A 68 7.66 -11.98 -0.16
CA ALA A 68 7.14 -13.16 -0.85
C ALA A 68 8.27 -14.10 -1.31
N HIS A 69 9.34 -13.56 -1.89
CA HIS A 69 10.51 -14.35 -2.26
C HIS A 69 11.16 -15.03 -1.05
N ASN A 70 11.33 -14.33 0.07
CA ASN A 70 11.91 -14.90 1.29
C ASN A 70 11.04 -16.01 1.89
N ILE A 71 9.71 -15.83 1.89
CA ILE A 71 8.74 -16.84 2.31
C ILE A 71 8.86 -18.09 1.43
N ASN A 72 8.88 -17.92 0.11
CA ASN A 72 9.04 -19.04 -0.84
C ASN A 72 10.36 -19.77 -0.63
N LYS A 73 11.46 -19.02 -0.45
CA LYS A 73 12.78 -19.60 -0.15
C LYS A 73 12.78 -20.40 1.15
N LEU A 74 12.13 -19.88 2.19
CA LEU A 74 11.98 -20.60 3.45
C LEU A 74 11.14 -21.87 3.27
N HIS A 75 10.03 -21.78 2.55
CA HIS A 75 9.16 -22.91 2.23
C HIS A 75 9.94 -24.04 1.53
N SER A 76 10.73 -23.72 0.50
CA SER A 76 11.59 -24.69 -0.18
C SER A 76 12.60 -25.36 0.77
N LYS A 77 13.18 -24.61 1.72
CA LYS A 77 14.09 -25.17 2.72
C LYS A 77 13.40 -26.13 3.67
N ILE A 78 12.17 -25.81 4.09
CA ILE A 78 11.35 -26.68 4.96
C ILE A 78 11.03 -27.98 4.22
N GLN A 79 10.55 -27.89 2.97
CA GLN A 79 10.26 -29.08 2.16
C GLN A 79 11.50 -29.94 1.92
N GLY A 80 12.68 -29.33 1.78
CA GLY A 80 13.95 -30.02 1.64
C GLY A 80 14.62 -30.44 2.95
N ASN A 81 13.97 -30.30 4.11
CA ASN A 81 14.54 -30.55 5.44
C ASN A 81 15.95 -29.91 5.65
N CYS A 82 16.15 -28.72 5.08
CA CYS A 82 17.43 -27.98 5.09
C CYS A 82 17.39 -26.75 6.02
N THR A 83 16.49 -26.74 6.99
CA THR A 83 16.40 -25.74 8.05
C THR A 83 17.46 -25.96 9.14
N GLY A 84 17.89 -24.89 9.82
CA GLY A 84 18.85 -24.99 10.93
C GLY A 84 20.33 -25.10 10.55
N LYS A 85 20.67 -25.10 9.25
CA LYS A 85 22.07 -25.04 8.79
C LYS A 85 22.53 -23.58 8.76
N HIS A 86 23.39 -23.20 9.70
CA HIS A 86 24.04 -21.89 9.72
C HIS A 86 25.36 -21.96 8.93
N LEU A 87 25.70 -20.87 8.23
CA LEU A 87 26.97 -20.77 7.50
C LEU A 87 28.17 -20.77 8.46
N PHE A 88 27.96 -20.30 9.68
CA PHE A 88 28.94 -20.27 10.76
C PHE A 88 28.31 -20.85 12.02
N ASP A 89 29.11 -21.57 12.79
CA ASP A 89 28.70 -22.03 14.10
C ASP A 89 28.44 -20.84 15.02
N PHE A 90 27.37 -20.90 15.80
CA PHE A 90 27.16 -19.93 16.86
C PHE A 90 28.25 -20.12 17.92
N LYS A 91 28.91 -19.02 18.31
CA LYS A 91 29.66 -19.01 19.56
C LYS A 91 28.68 -19.33 20.67
N LYS A 92 28.92 -20.42 21.41
CA LYS A 92 28.17 -20.71 22.63
C LYS A 92 28.37 -19.53 23.58
N SER A 93 27.28 -18.87 23.96
CA SER A 93 27.30 -17.93 25.07
C SER A 93 27.71 -18.69 26.33
N ALA A 94 28.70 -18.18 27.06
CA ALA A 94 29.24 -18.78 28.28
C ALA A 94 28.20 -18.79 29.42
#